data_AF-A0A9W6EQ40-F1
#
_entry.id   AF-A0A9W6EQ40-F1
#
_cell.length_a   1.000
_cell.length_b   1.000
_cell.length_c   1.000
_cell.angle_alpha   90.00
_cell.angle_beta   90.00
_cell.angle_gamma   90.00
#
_symmetry.space_group_name_H-M   'P 1'
#
loop_
_entity.id
_entity.type
_entity.pdbx_description
1 polymer ?
#
loop_
_entity_poly.entity_id
_entity_poly.type
_entity_poly.pdbx_seq_one_letter_code
_entity_poly.pdbx_strand_id
1 'polypeptide(L)'
;MASTDPSTLASMIHCLGFQNQRAEKCITLAQTWLALPPTKGKRYRKLHYPCKGDGRDIGADETVADDDARVGWEIAHLPGVGPYSLDSWRIFCRDELRGLASDWRGQGASKTSFSPEWKSVLPQDKELRAYLTWMWLKEGWVWDRHTGERTPASERLMRAARRGGVAHEEDGNWVLEMSPVKKASNGLTVWS
;
A
#
# COMPACT_ATOMS: atom_id res chain seq x y z
N MET A 1 -20.86 12.68 -1.81
CA MET A 1 -20.38 12.00 -0.59
C MET A 1 -20.50 12.91 0.63
N ALA A 2 -19.74 14.00 0.75
CA ALA A 2 -19.74 14.84 1.97
C ALA A 2 -21.10 15.50 2.32
N SER A 3 -21.92 15.80 1.31
CA SER A 3 -23.28 16.36 1.45
C SER A 3 -24.40 15.32 1.32
N THR A 4 -24.06 14.04 1.25
CA THR A 4 -25.03 12.96 1.05
C THR A 4 -25.71 12.61 2.36
N ASP A 5 -27.02 12.37 2.32
CA ASP A 5 -27.77 11.88 3.48
C ASP A 5 -27.32 10.44 3.86
N PRO A 6 -27.04 10.15 5.16
CA PRO A 6 -26.57 8.84 5.59
C PRO A 6 -27.49 7.68 5.22
N SER A 7 -28.82 7.87 5.25
CA SER A 7 -29.79 6.80 4.93
C SER A 7 -29.76 6.44 3.45
N THR A 8 -29.52 7.43 2.59
CA THR A 8 -29.36 7.21 1.14
C THR A 8 -28.15 6.34 0.86
N LEU A 9 -26.99 6.69 1.45
CA LEU A 9 -25.77 5.92 1.27
C LEU A 9 -25.88 4.52 1.89
N ALA A 10 -26.45 4.41 3.10
CA ALA A 10 -26.66 3.13 3.77
C ALA A 10 -27.54 2.18 2.93
N SER A 11 -28.55 2.72 2.24
CA SER A 11 -29.41 1.94 1.34
C SER A 11 -28.63 1.41 0.13
N MET A 12 -27.74 2.21 -0.46
CA MET A 12 -26.90 1.78 -1.59
C MET A 12 -25.92 0.67 -1.23
N ILE A 13 -25.39 0.69 0.00
CA ILE A 13 -24.36 -0.26 0.46
C ILE A 13 -24.92 -1.36 1.38
N HIS A 14 -26.24 -1.53 1.43
CA HIS A 14 -26.90 -2.46 2.34
C HIS A 14 -26.35 -3.89 2.23
N CYS A 15 -26.02 -4.33 1.02
CA CYS A 15 -25.47 -5.66 0.76
C CYS A 15 -24.07 -5.91 1.36
N LEU A 16 -23.34 -4.86 1.78
CA LEU A 16 -21.99 -4.98 2.33
C LEU A 16 -21.96 -5.22 3.85
N GLY A 17 -23.12 -5.07 4.52
CA GLY A 17 -23.24 -5.14 5.98
C GLY A 17 -22.61 -3.96 6.73
N PHE A 18 -23.04 -3.72 7.97
CA PHE A 18 -22.67 -2.55 8.79
C PHE A 18 -22.93 -1.20 8.07
N GLN A 19 -23.94 -1.16 7.21
CA GLN A 19 -24.22 -0.09 6.27
C GLN A 19 -24.39 1.28 6.94
N ASN A 20 -25.06 1.36 8.10
CA ASN A 20 -25.26 2.62 8.82
C ASN A 20 -23.91 3.19 9.29
N GLN A 21 -23.11 2.38 9.99
CA GLN A 21 -21.78 2.79 10.49
C GLN A 21 -20.81 3.10 9.34
N ARG A 22 -20.86 2.34 8.24
CA ARG A 22 -20.03 2.59 7.05
C ARG A 22 -20.44 3.90 6.37
N ALA A 23 -21.74 4.14 6.21
CA ALA A 23 -22.24 5.36 5.60
C ALA A 23 -21.83 6.60 6.40
N GLU A 24 -22.03 6.58 7.72
CA GLU A 24 -21.58 7.65 8.62
C GLU A 24 -20.07 7.90 8.47
N LYS A 25 -19.25 6.84 8.57
CA LYS A 25 -17.78 6.97 8.42
C LYS A 25 -17.37 7.54 7.06
N CYS A 26 -17.98 7.08 5.97
CA CYS A 26 -17.69 7.59 4.63
C CYS A 26 -18.04 9.08 4.49
N ILE A 27 -19.18 9.51 5.05
CA ILE A 27 -19.61 10.91 5.01
C ILE A 27 -18.69 11.77 5.87
N THR A 28 -18.40 11.37 7.12
CA THR A 28 -17.49 12.11 8.01
C THR A 28 -16.09 12.20 7.41
N LEU A 29 -15.56 11.11 6.86
CA LEU A 29 -14.28 11.12 6.15
C LEU A 29 -14.28 12.14 5.01
N ALA A 30 -15.32 12.15 4.17
CA ALA A 30 -15.43 13.08 3.06
C ALA A 30 -15.55 14.54 3.53
N GLN A 31 -16.29 14.80 4.61
CA GLN A 31 -16.41 16.13 5.21
C GLN A 31 -15.06 16.61 5.76
N THR A 32 -14.36 15.77 6.53
CA THR A 32 -13.03 16.09 7.07
C THR A 32 -12.01 16.29 5.95
N TRP A 33 -12.04 15.48 4.89
CA TRP A 33 -11.18 15.64 3.73
C TRP A 33 -11.36 17.00 3.04
N LEU A 34 -12.60 17.46 2.88
CA LEU A 34 -12.87 18.77 2.28
C LEU A 34 -12.48 19.92 3.21
N ALA A 35 -12.73 19.80 4.51
CA ALA A 35 -12.41 20.85 5.49
C ALA A 35 -10.91 20.97 5.76
N LEU A 36 -10.20 19.84 5.82
CA LEU A 36 -8.79 19.74 6.14
C LEU A 36 -8.12 18.69 5.23
N PRO A 37 -7.90 19.01 3.95
CA PRO A 37 -7.31 18.06 3.01
C PRO A 37 -5.87 17.73 3.39
N PRO A 38 -5.38 16.50 3.07
CA PRO A 38 -3.96 16.18 3.17
C PRO A 38 -3.16 17.22 2.39
N THR A 39 -2.15 17.79 3.05
CA THR A 39 -1.40 18.94 2.53
C THR A 39 0.08 18.67 2.68
N LYS A 40 0.87 18.95 1.64
CA LYS A 40 2.33 18.86 1.68
C LYS A 40 2.88 19.67 2.87
N GLY A 41 3.85 19.09 3.60
CA GLY A 41 4.44 19.74 4.76
C GLY A 41 3.60 19.66 6.03
N LYS A 42 2.45 18.95 6.03
CA LYS A 42 1.63 18.74 7.23
C LYS A 42 1.41 17.26 7.46
N ARG A 43 2.06 16.75 8.50
CA ARG A 43 1.92 15.37 8.98
C ARG A 43 1.31 15.38 10.37
N TYR A 44 0.46 14.41 10.65
CA TYR A 44 -0.25 14.27 11.91
C TYR A 44 0.15 12.98 12.63
N ARG A 45 -0.02 12.99 13.94
CA ARG A 45 0.21 11.83 14.81
C ARG A 45 -0.64 10.63 14.41
N LYS A 46 -0.01 9.46 14.30
CA LYS A 46 -0.68 8.15 14.44
C LYS A 46 0.06 7.33 15.49
N LEU A 47 -0.62 7.05 16.61
CA LEU A 47 -0.03 6.25 17.68
C LEU A 47 0.26 4.83 17.20
N HIS A 48 1.45 4.34 17.54
CA HIS A 48 1.87 2.95 17.31
C HIS A 48 1.91 2.54 15.83
N TYR A 49 2.23 3.48 14.94
CA TYR A 49 2.39 3.20 13.52
C TYR A 49 3.57 3.99 12.91
N PRO A 50 4.46 3.32 12.13
CA PRO A 50 4.36 1.93 11.72
C PRO A 50 4.83 0.97 12.81
N CYS A 51 5.63 1.45 13.77
CA CYS A 51 6.15 0.66 14.87
C CYS A 51 5.52 1.04 16.21
N LYS A 52 5.62 0.13 17.18
CA LYS A 52 5.14 0.36 18.54
C LYS A 52 5.98 1.46 19.19
N GLY A 53 5.37 2.61 19.42
CA GLY A 53 5.98 3.74 20.13
C GLY A 53 5.90 5.04 19.34
N ASP A 54 5.78 4.93 18.01
CA ASP A 54 5.70 6.07 17.11
C ASP A 54 4.48 6.95 17.38
N GLY A 55 4.65 8.25 17.13
CA GLY A 55 3.61 9.28 17.26
C GLY A 55 3.30 9.68 18.72
N ARG A 56 4.01 9.15 19.72
CA ARG A 56 3.84 9.52 21.13
C ARG A 56 4.44 10.89 21.48
N ASP A 57 5.40 11.32 20.68
CA ASP A 57 6.19 12.56 20.75
C ASP A 57 5.59 13.70 19.90
N ILE A 58 4.37 13.50 19.39
CA ILE A 58 3.61 14.47 18.62
C ILE A 58 2.27 14.71 19.35
N GLY A 59 1.91 15.98 19.55
CA GLY A 59 0.63 16.38 20.13
C GLY A 59 -0.58 15.95 19.28
N ALA A 60 -1.76 15.87 19.88
CA ALA A 60 -2.97 15.47 19.16
C ALA A 60 -3.35 16.43 18.02
N ASP A 61 -3.18 17.74 18.26
CA ASP A 61 -3.47 18.81 17.30
C ASP A 61 -2.20 19.42 16.70
N GLU A 62 -1.05 18.79 16.94
CA GLU A 62 0.23 19.23 16.41
C GLU A 62 0.42 18.73 14.96
N THR A 63 0.88 19.63 14.09
CA THR A 63 1.36 19.27 12.75
C THR A 63 2.88 19.26 12.73
N VAL A 64 3.47 18.20 12.18
CA VAL A 64 4.91 18.11 11.95
C VAL A 64 5.24 18.33 10.48
N ALA A 65 6.30 19.10 10.23
CA ALA A 65 6.76 19.46 8.89
C ALA A 65 7.46 18.28 8.19
N ASP A 66 7.74 18.42 6.90
CA ASP A 66 8.30 17.34 6.08
C ASP A 66 9.77 16.98 6.41
N ASP A 67 10.51 17.94 6.97
CA ASP A 67 11.91 17.86 7.40
C ASP A 67 12.08 17.44 8.87
N ASP A 68 10.99 17.39 9.63
CA ASP A 68 10.96 16.91 11.02
C ASP A 68 11.22 15.39 11.07
N ALA A 69 12.12 14.94 11.93
CA ALA A 69 12.48 13.53 12.07
C ALA A 69 11.38 12.66 12.69
N ARG A 70 10.40 13.26 13.38
CA ARG A 70 9.33 12.54 14.07
C ARG A 70 8.38 11.85 13.09
N VAL A 71 7.81 10.73 13.52
CA VAL A 71 6.98 9.87 12.68
C VAL A 71 5.53 10.35 12.69
N GLY A 72 5.08 10.87 11.56
CA GLY A 72 3.71 11.34 11.34
C GLY A 72 3.30 11.20 9.87
N TRP A 73 2.00 11.35 9.59
CA TRP A 73 1.39 11.00 8.30
C TRP A 73 0.36 12.02 7.84
N GLU A 74 0.29 12.27 6.54
CA GLU A 74 -0.47 13.37 5.94
C GLU A 74 -1.99 13.15 5.98
N ILE A 75 -2.44 11.91 6.22
CA ILE A 75 -3.85 11.53 6.34
C ILE A 75 -4.24 11.05 7.75
N ALA A 76 -3.33 11.07 8.73
CA ALA A 76 -3.59 10.45 10.04
C ALA A 76 -4.68 11.16 10.86
N HIS A 77 -4.97 12.43 10.57
CA HIS A 77 -6.07 13.19 11.19
C HIS A 77 -7.46 12.78 10.67
N LEU A 78 -7.52 12.07 9.55
CA LEU A 78 -8.80 11.68 8.95
C LEU A 78 -9.46 10.55 9.77
N PRO A 79 -10.79 10.59 9.96
CA PRO A 79 -11.51 9.60 10.74
C PRO A 79 -11.47 8.23 10.04
N GLY A 80 -11.29 7.17 10.83
CA GLY A 80 -11.28 5.80 10.31
C GLY A 80 -9.99 5.38 9.60
N VAL A 81 -8.96 6.23 9.54
CA VAL A 81 -7.65 5.86 8.99
C VAL A 81 -6.91 4.92 9.94
N GLY A 82 -6.72 3.68 9.50
CA GLY A 82 -5.95 2.63 10.18
C GLY A 82 -4.65 2.29 9.45
N PRO A 83 -3.89 1.27 9.92
CA PRO A 83 -2.65 0.83 9.29
C PRO A 83 -2.80 0.52 7.80
N TYR A 84 -3.86 -0.21 7.39
CA TYR A 84 -4.14 -0.49 5.98
C TYR A 84 -4.24 0.79 5.12
N SER A 85 -4.98 1.80 5.59
CA SER A 85 -5.16 3.06 4.88
C SER A 85 -3.84 3.85 4.79
N LEU A 86 -3.04 3.82 5.86
CA LEU A 86 -1.73 4.47 5.90
C LEU A 86 -0.72 3.78 4.99
N ASP A 87 -0.66 2.45 4.99
CA ASP A 87 0.18 1.69 4.05
C ASP A 87 -0.25 1.97 2.62
N SER A 88 -1.56 1.98 2.32
CA SER A 88 -2.07 2.33 0.99
C SER A 88 -1.64 3.75 0.58
N TRP A 89 -1.77 4.73 1.48
CA TRP A 89 -1.34 6.10 1.24
C TRP A 89 0.16 6.21 0.96
N ARG A 90 0.98 5.56 1.78
CA ARG A 90 2.43 5.49 1.64
C ARG A 90 2.84 4.87 0.31
N ILE A 91 2.17 3.79 -0.10
CA ILE A 91 2.47 3.09 -1.35
C ILE A 91 2.07 3.92 -2.57
N PHE A 92 0.90 4.58 -2.56
CA PHE A 92 0.29 5.09 -3.80
C PHE A 92 0.20 6.61 -3.94
N CYS A 93 0.27 7.37 -2.85
CA CYS A 93 -0.07 8.81 -2.87
C CYS A 93 1.02 9.72 -2.29
N ARG A 94 1.79 9.22 -1.31
CA ARG A 94 2.65 10.05 -0.48
C ARG A 94 3.70 10.81 -1.28
N ASP A 95 4.40 10.13 -2.18
CA ASP A 95 5.51 10.74 -2.93
C ASP A 95 5.04 11.86 -3.87
N GLU A 96 3.87 11.68 -4.49
CA GLU A 96 3.24 12.68 -5.36
C GLU A 96 2.77 13.89 -4.54
N LEU A 97 2.07 13.68 -3.42
CA LEU A 97 1.64 14.76 -2.53
C LEU A 97 2.85 15.61 -2.08
N ARG A 98 3.96 14.95 -1.71
CA ARG A 98 5.17 15.64 -1.26
C ARG A 98 5.96 16.27 -2.42
N GLY A 99 5.54 16.05 -3.67
CA GLY A 99 6.23 16.53 -4.87
C GLY A 99 7.64 15.99 -4.98
N LEU A 100 7.87 14.77 -4.47
CA LEU A 100 9.17 14.10 -4.53
C LEU A 100 9.33 13.33 -5.84
N ALA A 101 8.22 12.88 -6.43
CA ALA A 101 8.09 12.21 -7.71
C ALA A 101 6.74 12.58 -8.37
N SER A 102 6.62 12.34 -9.68
CA SER A 102 5.38 12.53 -10.44
C SER A 102 4.41 11.36 -10.31
N ASP A 103 4.90 10.20 -9.86
CA ASP A 103 4.08 9.05 -9.54
C ASP A 103 4.68 8.31 -8.33
N TRP A 104 3.91 7.34 -7.83
CA TRP A 104 4.33 6.52 -6.71
C TRP A 104 5.48 5.55 -7.03
N ARG A 105 5.80 5.31 -8.31
CA ARG A 105 6.95 4.47 -8.70
C ARG A 105 8.27 5.23 -8.69
N GLY A 106 8.25 6.55 -8.48
CA GLY A 106 9.42 7.42 -8.50
C GLY A 106 9.75 7.99 -9.88
N GLN A 107 8.82 7.95 -10.82
CA GLN A 107 8.99 8.68 -12.08
C GLN A 107 9.14 10.18 -11.80
N GLY A 108 9.99 10.87 -12.56
CA GLY A 108 10.20 12.31 -12.38
C GLY A 108 10.77 12.70 -11.01
N ALA A 109 11.49 11.79 -10.35
CA ALA A 109 12.04 12.01 -9.03
C ALA A 109 12.89 13.30 -8.96
N SER A 110 12.62 14.11 -7.94
CA SER A 110 13.30 15.39 -7.69
C SER A 110 14.79 15.26 -7.38
N LYS A 111 15.23 14.09 -6.90
CA LYS A 111 16.61 13.81 -6.50
C LYS A 111 17.09 12.50 -7.10
N THR A 112 18.36 12.44 -7.50
CA THR A 112 18.98 11.22 -8.05
C THR A 112 19.02 10.07 -7.04
N SER A 113 19.16 10.37 -5.74
CA SER A 113 19.19 9.38 -4.65
C SER A 113 17.80 9.05 -4.09
N PHE A 114 16.73 9.46 -4.77
CA PHE A 114 15.37 9.23 -4.29
C PHE A 114 15.01 7.74 -4.34
N SER A 115 14.48 7.23 -3.24
CA SER A 115 13.83 5.92 -3.19
C SER A 115 12.34 6.13 -2.96
N PRO A 116 11.47 5.58 -3.82
CA PRO A 116 10.03 5.62 -3.61
C PRO A 116 9.62 5.07 -2.25
N GLU A 117 8.61 5.67 -1.63
CA GLU A 117 8.14 5.32 -0.29
C GLU A 117 7.70 3.85 -0.21
N TRP A 118 7.05 3.33 -1.26
CA TRP A 118 6.56 1.94 -1.29
C TRP A 118 7.65 0.90 -0.99
N LYS A 119 8.93 1.20 -1.29
CA LYS A 119 10.07 0.32 -1.03
C LYS A 119 10.38 0.14 0.47
N SER A 120 9.83 1.00 1.32
CA SER A 120 10.00 0.98 2.78
C SER A 120 8.77 0.48 3.54
N VAL A 121 7.68 0.16 2.84
CA VAL A 121 6.41 -0.23 3.47
C VAL A 121 6.39 -1.73 3.73
N LEU A 122 6.04 -2.13 4.97
CA LEU A 122 5.86 -3.52 5.40
C LEU A 122 4.39 -3.71 5.86
N PRO A 123 3.45 -3.88 4.91
CA PRO A 123 2.03 -3.94 5.25
C PRO A 123 1.65 -5.27 5.88
N GLN A 124 0.70 -5.23 6.81
CA GLN A 124 0.10 -6.45 7.37
C GLN A 124 -1.05 -6.99 6.51
N ASP A 125 -1.69 -6.12 5.72
CA ASP A 125 -2.82 -6.48 4.87
C ASP A 125 -2.42 -7.46 3.75
N LYS A 126 -3.24 -8.50 3.55
CA LYS A 126 -2.92 -9.59 2.62
C LYS A 126 -2.78 -9.14 1.16
N GLU A 127 -3.62 -8.19 0.73
CA GLU A 127 -3.63 -7.72 -0.66
C GLU A 127 -2.47 -6.78 -0.92
N LEU A 128 -2.16 -5.89 0.05
CA LEU A 128 -0.98 -5.04 -0.05
C LEU A 128 0.32 -5.86 -0.03
N ARG A 129 0.39 -6.94 0.74
CA ARG A 129 1.52 -7.88 0.71
C ARG A 129 1.67 -8.55 -0.64
N ALA A 130 0.57 -9.06 -1.22
CA ALA A 130 0.57 -9.63 -2.56
C ALA A 130 1.08 -8.63 -3.58
N TYR A 131 0.56 -7.40 -3.51
CA TYR A 131 0.92 -6.32 -4.40
C TYR A 131 2.41 -5.97 -4.34
N LEU A 132 2.96 -5.76 -3.13
CA LEU A 132 4.38 -5.43 -2.96
C LEU A 132 5.29 -6.60 -3.32
N THR A 133 4.88 -7.84 -3.07
CA THR A 133 5.64 -9.03 -3.48
C THR A 133 5.79 -9.07 -5.00
N TRP A 134 4.68 -8.83 -5.72
CA TRP A 134 4.71 -8.72 -7.17
C TRP A 134 5.52 -7.52 -7.68
N MET A 135 5.46 -6.37 -7.00
CA MET A 135 6.26 -5.19 -7.35
C MET A 135 7.76 -5.45 -7.20
N TRP A 136 8.19 -6.06 -6.11
CA TRP A 136 9.59 -6.45 -5.91
C TRP A 136 10.04 -7.51 -6.91
N LEU A 137 9.18 -8.47 -7.24
CA LEU A 137 9.48 -9.48 -8.25
C LEU A 137 9.67 -8.88 -9.64
N LYS A 138 8.92 -7.82 -10.00
CA LYS A 138 9.15 -7.06 -11.23
C LYS A 138 10.52 -6.40 -11.28
N GLU A 139 11.05 -5.98 -10.13
CA GLU A 139 12.42 -5.47 -10.00
C GLU A 139 13.48 -6.59 -9.89
N GLY A 140 13.08 -7.86 -9.96
CA GLY A 140 14.00 -9.01 -9.91
C GLY A 140 14.32 -9.50 -8.51
N TRP A 141 13.50 -9.18 -7.51
CA TRP A 141 13.74 -9.54 -6.10
C TRP A 141 12.67 -10.48 -5.56
N VAL A 142 13.10 -11.45 -4.76
CA VAL A 142 12.24 -12.12 -3.78
C VAL A 142 12.32 -11.30 -2.51
N TRP A 143 11.17 -10.84 -2.03
CA TRP A 143 11.06 -9.91 -0.91
C TRP A 143 10.44 -10.60 0.31
N ASP A 144 11.06 -10.40 1.47
CA ASP A 144 10.52 -10.80 2.76
C ASP A 144 9.63 -9.68 3.31
N ARG A 145 8.34 -9.98 3.44
CA ARG A 145 7.31 -9.07 3.95
C ARG A 145 7.44 -8.68 5.43
N HIS A 146 8.13 -9.49 6.25
CA HIS A 146 8.30 -9.25 7.68
C HIS A 146 9.53 -8.40 7.97
N THR A 147 10.62 -8.65 7.26
CA THR A 147 11.91 -7.98 7.49
C THR A 147 12.21 -6.87 6.48
N GLY A 148 11.62 -6.93 5.28
CA GLY A 148 11.95 -6.07 4.16
C GLY A 148 13.20 -6.51 3.38
N GLU A 149 13.82 -7.62 3.77
CA GLU A 149 15.00 -8.16 3.09
C GLU A 149 14.66 -8.61 1.67
N ARG A 150 15.66 -8.56 0.79
CA ARG A 150 15.51 -8.85 -0.63
C ARG A 150 16.64 -9.75 -1.07
N THR A 151 16.30 -10.83 -1.76
CA THR A 151 17.27 -11.74 -2.40
C THR A 151 17.03 -11.78 -3.91
N PRO A 152 18.07 -11.96 -4.74
CA PRO A 152 17.89 -12.01 -6.18
C PRO A 152 16.94 -13.14 -6.59
N ALA A 153 15.94 -12.83 -7.41
CA ALA A 153 15.03 -13.83 -7.95
C ALA A 153 15.75 -14.74 -8.95
N SER A 154 15.57 -16.05 -8.80
CA SER A 154 16.14 -17.02 -9.76
C SER A 154 15.60 -16.80 -11.17
N GLU A 155 16.39 -17.12 -12.20
CA GLU A 155 15.92 -17.05 -13.59
C GLU A 155 14.64 -17.87 -13.81
N ARG A 156 14.56 -19.03 -13.15
CA ARG A 156 13.38 -19.90 -13.25
C ARG A 156 12.14 -19.14 -12.78
N LEU A 157 12.21 -18.51 -11.60
CA LEU A 157 11.13 -17.70 -11.02
C LEU A 157 10.75 -16.53 -11.93
N MET A 158 11.74 -15.79 -12.43
CA MET A 158 11.50 -14.69 -13.36
C MET A 158 10.81 -15.15 -14.66
N ARG A 159 11.19 -16.32 -15.19
CA ARG A 159 10.55 -16.92 -16.37
C ARG A 159 9.10 -17.36 -16.12
N ALA A 160 8.77 -17.81 -14.92
CA ALA A 160 7.40 -18.16 -14.56
C ALA A 160 6.55 -16.89 -14.36
N ALA A 161 7.10 -15.86 -13.71
CA ALA A 161 6.41 -14.59 -13.47
C ALA A 161 6.01 -13.91 -14.78
N ARG A 162 6.94 -13.87 -15.76
CA ARG A 162 6.68 -13.32 -17.10
C ARG A 162 5.62 -14.08 -17.89
N ARG A 163 5.39 -15.35 -17.56
CA ARG A 163 4.40 -16.22 -18.22
C ARG A 163 3.03 -16.23 -17.54
N GLY A 164 2.83 -15.40 -16.51
CA GLY A 164 1.57 -15.36 -15.78
C GLY A 164 1.33 -16.61 -14.93
N GLY A 165 2.38 -17.18 -14.33
CA GLY A 165 2.26 -18.31 -13.41
C GLY A 165 1.26 -18.04 -12.28
N VAL A 166 0.66 -19.10 -11.74
CA VAL A 166 -0.30 -19.01 -10.64
C VAL A 166 0.46 -18.76 -9.33
N ALA A 167 0.08 -17.73 -8.57
CA ALA A 167 0.62 -17.51 -7.23
C ALA A 167 -0.37 -18.03 -6.18
N HIS A 168 0.15 -18.68 -5.14
CA HIS A 168 -0.63 -19.08 -3.97
C HIS A 168 0.06 -18.60 -2.69
N GLU A 169 -0.72 -18.46 -1.62
CA GLU A 169 -0.20 -18.09 -0.31
C GLU A 169 0.17 -19.36 0.47
N GLU A 170 1.44 -19.47 0.88
CA GLU A 170 1.99 -20.53 1.72
C GLU A 170 2.68 -19.88 2.93
N ASP A 171 2.21 -20.19 4.15
CA ASP A 171 2.68 -19.57 5.40
C ASP A 171 2.72 -18.03 5.39
N GLY A 172 1.78 -17.42 4.65
CA GLY A 172 1.70 -15.97 4.49
C GLY A 172 2.63 -15.38 3.42
N ASN A 173 3.42 -16.20 2.73
CA ASN A 173 4.28 -15.81 1.63
C ASN A 173 3.62 -16.15 0.30
N TRP A 174 3.72 -15.26 -0.68
CA TRP A 174 3.22 -15.53 -2.02
C TRP A 174 4.27 -16.29 -2.82
N VAL A 175 3.98 -17.56 -3.07
CA VAL A 175 4.83 -18.47 -3.83
C VAL A 175 4.26 -18.61 -5.22
N LEU A 176 5.10 -18.34 -6.23
CA LEU A 176 4.72 -18.59 -7.62
C LEU A 176 4.86 -20.08 -7.91
N GLU A 177 3.81 -20.69 -8.44
CA GLU A 177 3.84 -22.08 -8.84
C GLU A 177 4.84 -22.27 -9.99
N MET A 178 5.90 -23.01 -9.69
CA MET A 178 7.01 -23.25 -10.61
C MET A 178 6.84 -24.55 -11.41
N SER A 179 5.64 -25.15 -11.37
CA SER A 179 5.35 -26.47 -11.95
C SER A 179 5.94 -26.59 -13.35
N PRO A 180 6.63 -27.70 -13.66
CA PRO A 180 7.11 -27.91 -15.01
C PRO A 180 5.89 -27.88 -15.92
N VAL A 181 5.93 -27.04 -16.95
CA VAL A 181 5.03 -27.16 -18.10
C VAL A 181 4.98 -28.64 -18.42
N LYS A 182 3.80 -29.28 -18.35
CA LYS A 182 3.65 -30.69 -18.74
C LYS A 182 4.34 -30.83 -20.09
N LYS A 183 5.47 -31.55 -20.14
CA LYS A 183 5.99 -32.01 -21.42
C LYS A 183 4.82 -32.75 -22.06
N ALA A 184 4.36 -32.28 -23.21
CA ALA A 184 3.46 -33.09 -24.01
C ALA A 184 4.06 -34.49 -24.10
N SER A 185 3.26 -35.53 -23.88
CA SER A 185 3.68 -36.93 -23.80
C SER A 185 4.39 -37.45 -25.06
N ASN A 186 4.52 -36.62 -26.10
CA ASN A 186 5.02 -37.01 -27.42
C ASN A 186 6.37 -36.37 -27.79
N GLY A 187 7.15 -35.85 -26.84
CA GLY A 187 8.58 -35.58 -27.06
C GLY A 187 8.95 -34.52 -28.11
N LEU A 188 8.00 -33.80 -28.71
CA LEU A 188 8.26 -32.67 -29.61
C LEU A 188 7.92 -31.35 -28.94
N THR A 189 8.92 -30.50 -28.77
CA THR A 189 8.75 -29.06 -28.54
C THR A 189 8.21 -28.41 -29.81
N VAL A 190 6.95 -27.97 -29.78
CA VAL A 190 6.43 -27.00 -30.75
C VAL A 190 6.47 -25.64 -30.08
N TRP A 191 7.16 -24.69 -30.70
CA TRP A 191 7.29 -23.32 -30.23
C TRP A 191 6.01 -22.55 -30.51
N SER A 192 5.47 -21.90 -29.49
CA SER A 192 4.76 -20.62 -29.56
C SER A 192 4.85 -19.96 -28.19
#